data_AF-A0A3N2KHM9-F1
#
_entry.id   AF-A0A3N2KHM9-F1
#
_cell.length_a   1.000
_cell.length_b   1.000
_cell.length_c   1.000
_cell.angle_alpha   90.00
_cell.angle_beta   90.00
_cell.angle_gamma   90.00
#
_symmetry.space_group_name_H-M   'P 1'
#
loop_
_entity.id
_entity.type
_entity.pdbx_description
1 polymer ?
#
loop_
_entity_poly.entity_id
_entity_poly.type
_entity_poly.pdbx_seq_one_letter_code
_entity_poly.pdbx_strand_id
1 'polypeptide(L)'
;MTATIELIQEATPRGEYKPTTLDEQKAKADILVTAIDSHYEIVVKNPSIKLKGRGIKRSTYIGNIFYVTERVYKQLCKEYNVMCDF
;
A
#
# COMPACT_ATOMS: atom_id res chain seq x y z
N MET A 1 32.48 0.22 -31.13
CA MET A 1 32.64 -0.35 -29.77
C MET A 1 31.79 -1.59 -29.70
N THR A 2 32.40 -2.75 -29.43
CA THR A 2 31.70 -4.04 -29.28
C THR A 2 31.76 -4.44 -27.82
N ALA A 3 30.61 -4.55 -27.15
CA ALA A 3 30.53 -5.03 -25.77
C ALA A 3 30.49 -6.57 -25.78
N THR A 4 31.37 -7.19 -25.00
CA THR A 4 31.39 -8.64 -24.78
C THR A 4 30.69 -8.95 -23.47
N ILE A 5 29.69 -9.84 -23.49
CA ILE A 5 28.96 -10.29 -22.30
C ILE A 5 29.59 -11.59 -21.83
N GLU A 6 30.15 -11.60 -20.63
CA GLU A 6 30.70 -12.81 -20.00
C GLU A 6 29.65 -13.40 -19.04
N LEU A 7 29.29 -14.67 -19.27
CA LEU A 7 28.42 -15.42 -18.36
C LEU A 7 29.27 -15.96 -17.19
N ILE A 8 29.07 -15.38 -16.02
CA ILE A 8 29.61 -15.89 -14.75
C ILE A 8 28.71 -17.01 -14.21
N GLN A 9 29.33 -18.10 -13.79
CA GLN A 9 28.68 -19.38 -13.49
C GLN A 9 27.93 -19.39 -12.15
N GLU A 10 28.33 -18.54 -11.20
CA GLU A 10 27.70 -18.47 -9.88
C GLU A 10 27.40 -17.01 -9.51
N ALA A 11 26.12 -16.66 -9.55
CA ALA A 11 25.64 -15.44 -8.93
C ALA A 11 25.76 -15.59 -7.40
N THR A 12 26.34 -14.61 -6.71
CA THR A 12 26.25 -14.54 -5.23
C THR A 12 24.80 -14.71 -4.81
N PRO A 13 24.49 -15.65 -3.90
CA PRO A 13 23.11 -15.88 -3.49
C PRO A 13 22.55 -14.58 -2.94
N ARG A 14 21.40 -14.18 -3.47
CA ARG A 14 20.71 -12.98 -3.01
C ARG A 14 20.40 -13.18 -1.52
N GLY A 15 20.96 -12.35 -0.66
CA GLY A 15 20.69 -12.43 0.78
C GLY A 15 19.20 -12.34 1.06
N GLU A 16 18.74 -13.02 2.12
CA GLU A 16 17.35 -12.95 2.54
C GLU A 16 16.97 -11.52 2.92
N TYR A 17 15.76 -11.12 2.53
CA TYR A 17 15.22 -9.81 2.90
C TYR A 17 14.99 -9.75 4.41
N LYS A 18 15.60 -8.76 5.06
CA LYS A 18 15.35 -8.47 6.47
C LYS A 18 14.28 -7.39 6.56
N PRO A 19 13.14 -7.65 7.22
CA PRO A 19 12.11 -6.63 7.40
C PRO A 19 12.70 -5.42 8.14
N THR A 20 12.32 -4.25 7.67
CA THR A 20 12.71 -2.98 8.28
C THR A 20 11.64 -2.53 9.27
N THR A 21 11.98 -1.56 10.11
CA THR A 21 11.01 -0.92 11.02
C THR A 21 9.81 -0.35 10.28
N LEU A 22 9.98 0.06 9.01
CA LEU A 22 8.91 0.60 8.18
C LEU A 22 7.91 -0.51 7.79
N ASP A 23 8.39 -1.71 7.48
CA ASP A 23 7.54 -2.87 7.21
C ASP A 23 6.71 -3.26 8.43
N GLU A 24 7.30 -3.20 9.62
CA GLU A 24 6.59 -3.44 10.87
C GLU A 24 5.50 -2.40 11.14
N GLN A 25 5.76 -1.13 10.82
CA GLN A 25 4.78 -0.05 10.96
C GLN A 25 3.62 -0.22 9.97
N LYS A 26 3.93 -0.49 8.69
CA LYS A 26 2.93 -0.81 7.65
C LYS A 26 2.12 -2.06 8.02
N ALA A 27 2.75 -3.04 8.66
CA ALA A 27 2.07 -4.24 9.13
C ALA A 27 1.01 -3.92 10.21
N LYS A 28 1.31 -2.96 11.09
CA LYS A 28 0.45 -2.50 12.21
C LYS A 28 -0.57 -1.42 11.83
N ALA A 29 -0.51 -0.86 10.62
CA ALA A 29 -1.45 0.14 10.16
C ALA A 29 -2.87 -0.43 10.01
N ASP A 30 -3.88 0.37 10.36
CA ASP A 30 -5.29 0.02 10.16
C ASP A 30 -5.70 0.17 8.68
N ILE A 31 -5.14 1.18 8.03
CA ILE A 31 -5.43 1.57 6.64
C ILE A 31 -4.12 1.90 5.94
N LEU A 32 -3.96 1.41 4.71
CA LEU A 32 -2.85 1.74 3.83
C LEU A 32 -3.35 2.53 2.63
N VAL A 33 -2.69 3.64 2.30
CA VAL A 33 -2.91 4.39 1.06
C VAL A 33 -2.00 3.81 -0.02
N THR A 34 -2.60 3.25 -1.07
CA THR A 34 -1.87 2.60 -2.17
C THR A 34 -1.59 3.54 -3.33
N ALA A 35 -2.47 4.52 -3.56
CA ALA A 35 -2.30 5.52 -4.60
C ALA A 35 -3.04 6.83 -4.27
N ILE A 36 -2.58 7.93 -4.87
CA ILE A 36 -3.23 9.23 -4.80
C ILE A 36 -3.33 9.76 -6.23
N ASP A 37 -4.55 9.93 -6.71
CA ASP A 37 -4.84 10.52 -8.01
C ASP A 37 -6.05 11.48 -7.86
N SER A 38 -7.11 11.35 -8.68
CA SER A 38 -8.36 12.08 -8.47
C SER A 38 -9.05 11.76 -7.14
N HIS A 39 -8.75 10.59 -6.57
CA HIS A 39 -9.22 10.10 -5.29
C HIS A 39 -8.07 9.42 -4.54
N TYR A 40 -8.21 9.28 -3.23
CA TYR A 40 -7.30 8.46 -2.43
C TYR A 40 -7.70 6.99 -2.58
N GLU A 41 -6.77 6.17 -3.02
CA GLU A 41 -6.92 4.72 -3.04
C GLU A 41 -6.42 4.14 -1.73
N ILE A 42 -7.28 3.43 -1.01
CA ILE A 42 -6.96 2.86 0.30
C ILE A 42 -7.31 1.37 0.38
N VAL A 43 -6.51 0.66 1.14
CA VAL A 43 -6.74 -0.72 1.57
C VAL A 43 -6.99 -0.73 3.07
N VAL A 44 -8.10 -1.34 3.47
CA VAL A 44 -8.45 -1.52 4.89
C VAL A 44 -7.83 -2.83 5.36
N LYS A 45 -6.88 -2.75 6.29
CA LYS A 45 -6.22 -3.93 6.86
C LYS A 45 -6.98 -4.49 8.06
N ASN A 46 -7.62 -3.61 8.84
CA ASN A 46 -8.38 -4.00 10.02
C ASN A 46 -9.82 -4.43 9.62
N PRO A 47 -10.20 -5.72 9.73
CA PRO A 47 -11.49 -6.22 9.25
C PRO A 47 -12.70 -5.68 10.02
N SER A 48 -12.47 -5.07 11.20
CA SER A 48 -13.51 -4.42 11.98
C SER A 48 -13.99 -3.10 11.35
N ILE A 49 -13.17 -2.49 10.50
CA ILE A 49 -13.49 -1.22 9.85
C ILE A 49 -14.35 -1.49 8.61
N LYS A 50 -15.60 -1.00 8.64
CA LYS A 50 -16.54 -1.12 7.52
C LYS A 50 -16.80 0.27 6.92
N LEU A 51 -16.21 0.52 5.76
CA LEU A 51 -16.36 1.79 5.04
C LEU A 51 -17.61 1.77 4.15
N LYS A 52 -18.58 2.64 4.46
CA LYS A 52 -19.78 2.89 3.64
C LYS A 52 -20.20 4.35 3.77
N GLY A 53 -20.74 4.93 2.70
CA GLY A 53 -21.32 6.27 2.73
C GLY A 53 -20.91 7.15 1.56
N ARG A 54 -21.25 8.43 1.64
CA ARG A 54 -20.93 9.42 0.60
C ARG A 54 -19.43 9.66 0.54
N GLY A 55 -18.87 9.62 -0.67
CA GLY A 55 -17.44 9.85 -0.90
C GLY A 55 -16.56 8.63 -0.61
N ILE A 56 -17.17 7.45 -0.51
CA ILE A 56 -16.50 6.15 -0.42
C ILE A 56 -17.06 5.27 -1.55
N LYS A 57 -16.18 4.74 -2.39
CA LYS A 57 -16.54 3.81 -3.47
C LYS A 57 -15.61 2.61 -3.42
N ARG A 58 -16.17 1.40 -3.36
CA ARG A 58 -15.37 0.17 -3.46
C ARG A 58 -14.93 -0.02 -4.92
N SER A 59 -13.68 -0.44 -5.13
CA SER A 59 -13.21 -0.81 -6.47
C SER A 59 -13.97 -2.03 -6.99
N THR A 60 -14.29 -2.00 -8.28
CA THR A 60 -14.94 -3.11 -8.99
C THR A 60 -13.95 -4.14 -9.51
N TYR A 61 -12.67 -3.76 -9.62
CA TYR A 61 -11.61 -4.61 -10.17
C TYR A 61 -10.82 -5.32 -9.07
N ILE A 62 -10.62 -4.65 -7.93
CA ILE A 62 -9.82 -5.17 -6.82
C ILE A 62 -10.67 -5.15 -5.55
N GLY A 63 -10.93 -6.34 -5.01
CA GLY A 63 -11.93 -6.53 -3.95
C GLY A 63 -11.61 -5.80 -2.62
N ASN A 64 -10.35 -5.50 -2.34
CA ASN A 64 -9.95 -4.90 -1.06
C ASN A 64 -9.58 -3.40 -1.15
N ILE A 65 -9.90 -2.76 -2.27
CA ILE A 65 -9.58 -1.35 -2.51
C ILE A 65 -10.83 -0.48 -2.40
N PHE A 66 -10.67 0.68 -1.77
CA PHE A 66 -11.66 1.74 -1.70
C PHE A 66 -11.09 3.04 -2.25
N TYR A 67 -11.87 3.73 -3.06
CA TYR A 67 -11.65 5.11 -3.47
C TYR A 67 -12.37 6.02 -2.49
N VAL A 68 -11.62 6.92 -1.85
CA VAL A 68 -12.18 7.88 -0.91
C VAL A 68 -11.84 9.31 -1.32
N THR A 69 -12.82 10.20 -1.14
CA THR A 69 -12.59 11.64 -1.31
C THR A 69 -11.64 12.17 -0.25
N GLU A 70 -10.94 13.27 -0.53
CA GLU A 70 -10.03 13.92 0.41
C GLU A 70 -10.69 14.24 1.76
N ARG A 71 -11.96 14.64 1.75
CA ARG A 71 -12.73 14.91 2.98
C ARG A 71 -12.82 13.67 3.87
N VAL A 72 -13.13 12.51 3.28
CA VAL A 72 -13.23 11.24 4.00
C VAL A 72 -11.85 10.80 4.46
N TYR A 73 -10.84 10.90 3.59
CA TYR A 73 -9.45 10.59 3.96
C TYR A 73 -8.99 11.37 5.20
N LYS A 74 -9.22 12.69 5.24
CA LYS A 74 -8.91 13.54 6.40
C LYS A 74 -9.65 13.14 7.68
N GLN A 75 -10.84 12.53 7.57
CA GLN A 75 -11.55 11.96 8.72
C GLN A 75 -10.91 10.64 9.16
N LEU A 76 -10.60 9.75 8.22
CA LEU A 76 -9.94 8.48 8.51
C LEU A 76 -8.59 8.67 9.21
N CYS A 77 -7.79 9.66 8.80
CA CYS A 77 -6.52 9.99 9.45
C CYS A 77 -6.65 10.48 10.90
N LYS A 78 -7.86 10.89 11.34
CA LYS A 78 -8.11 11.29 12.73
C LYS A 78 -8.53 10.12 13.60
N GLU A 79 -9.21 9.14 13.01
CA GLU A 79 -9.84 8.04 13.73
C GLU A 79 -8.98 6.77 13.72
N TYR A 80 -8.12 6.60 12.72
CA TYR A 80 -7.38 5.37 12.47
C TYR A 80 -5.90 5.61 12.20
N ASN A 81 -5.09 4.57 12.39
CA ASN A 81 -3.69 4.59 12.01
C ASN A 81 -3.55 4.39 10.49
N VAL A 82 -3.37 5.48 9.76
CA VAL A 82 -3.26 5.51 8.29
C VAL A 82 -1.79 5.69 7.88
N MET A 83 -1.28 4.81 7.02
CA MET A 83 0.06 4.95 6.42
C MET A 83 0.02 4.90 4.90
N CYS A 84 1.08 5.38 4.24
CA CYS A 84 1.26 5.26 2.79
C CYS A 84 2.09 4.02 2.47
N ASP A 85 1.76 3.35 1.36
CA ASP A 85 2.46 2.12 0.92
C ASP A 85 3.39 2.30 -0.30
N PHE A 86 3.41 3.50 -0.89
CA PHE A 86 4.24 3.86 -2.05
C PHE A 86 5.47 4.70 -1.68
#